data_AF-A0A0F9A5T7-F1
#
_entry.id   AF-A0A0F9A5T7-F1
#
_cell.length_a   1.000
_cell.length_b   1.000
_cell.length_c   1.000
_cell.angle_alpha   90.00
_cell.angle_beta   90.00
_cell.angle_gamma   90.00
#
_symmetry.space_group_name_H-M   'P 1'
#
loop_
_entity.id
_entity.type
_entity.pdbx_description
1 polymer ?
#
loop_
_entity_poly.entity_id
_entity_poly.type
_entity_poly.pdbx_seq_one_letter_code
_entity_poly.pdbx_strand_id
1 'polypeptide(L)'
;MITFQNKCPIDLSALTTFGVCVKPATTNPIGYFGTGLKYALAVLLREKQKVTMYHGEMRCTFDTKERNVRGQPFSVVRMNGADLPFTIDLGKNWDLWMAYRELYANMIDEDDAIVADGELPPHTECTTFVVEGDAFEAIYKQHNTIFLGSSPAYELEGLEIHDDPDAGGWLYYKGIRVYKLAKRAMYNYNITSDLKLTEDRTISTLSDAYIAIAKGIAKCDQPALIRQLLQADQRHFESTIDYHWWSVKPGEVFNQIVARYISSGTSFSSSARELYRRDHPEDELPNVIQMETIPMEQRRKLWAALMFWGKLGISIPKALIHVTDGLGQKKGKAISGHIYLSKFVLEMDMRYITGLVYKLYADTKPEIGKVKVEDLLIDT
;
A
#
# COMPACT_ATOMS: atom_id res chain seq x y z
N MET A 1 -18.41 31.09 -6.47
CA MET A 1 -17.21 31.59 -7.18
C MET A 1 -16.04 31.35 -6.27
N ILE A 2 -14.93 30.81 -6.77
CA ILE A 2 -13.78 30.47 -5.92
C ILE A 2 -12.60 31.38 -6.25
N THR A 3 -12.00 31.98 -5.23
CA THR A 3 -10.86 32.88 -5.38
C THR A 3 -9.63 32.32 -4.65
N PHE A 4 -8.48 32.33 -5.32
CA PHE A 4 -7.17 31.93 -4.79
C PHE A 4 -6.25 33.15 -4.84
N GLN A 5 -5.61 33.51 -3.73
CA GLN A 5 -4.69 34.63 -3.66
C GLN A 5 -3.33 34.20 -3.11
N ASN A 6 -2.30 34.40 -3.94
CA ASN A 6 -0.89 34.15 -3.65
C ASN A 6 -0.17 35.45 -3.33
N LYS A 7 0.83 35.41 -2.45
CA LYS A 7 1.56 36.59 -1.94
C LYS A 7 2.58 37.14 -2.93
N CYS A 8 2.94 36.39 -3.98
CA CYS A 8 3.87 36.84 -5.00
C CYS A 8 3.15 37.13 -6.33
N PRO A 9 3.40 38.27 -6.99
CA PRO A 9 2.92 38.49 -8.34
C PRO A 9 3.61 37.52 -9.32
N ILE A 10 2.82 36.82 -10.11
CA ILE A 10 3.34 35.91 -11.13
C ILE A 10 4.04 36.70 -12.22
N ASP A 11 5.26 36.33 -12.58
CA ASP A 11 5.86 36.84 -13.81
C ASP A 11 5.03 36.34 -15.00
N LEU A 12 4.41 37.25 -15.74
CA LEU A 12 3.58 36.92 -16.90
C LEU A 12 4.34 36.15 -17.99
N SER A 13 5.68 36.21 -17.98
CA SER A 13 6.55 35.37 -18.80
C SER A 13 6.31 33.88 -18.56
N ALA A 14 5.87 33.48 -17.35
CA ALA A 14 5.48 32.12 -17.03
C ALA A 14 4.23 31.65 -17.81
N LEU A 15 3.40 32.56 -18.31
CA LEU A 15 2.24 32.25 -19.17
C LEU A 15 2.57 32.40 -20.66
N THR A 16 3.40 33.37 -21.02
CA THR A 16 3.72 33.69 -22.43
C THR A 16 4.91 32.91 -22.98
N THR A 17 5.73 32.29 -22.13
CA THR A 17 6.91 31.51 -22.53
C THR A 17 6.71 30.03 -22.18
N PHE A 18 6.92 29.15 -23.16
CA PHE A 18 6.84 27.71 -22.95
C PHE A 18 8.08 27.18 -22.20
N GLY A 19 7.88 26.23 -21.28
CA GLY A 19 8.98 25.61 -20.53
C GLY A 19 9.49 26.40 -19.31
N VAL A 20 8.91 27.57 -19.00
CA VAL A 20 9.25 28.30 -17.77
C VAL A 20 8.50 27.69 -16.58
N CYS A 21 9.24 27.20 -15.60
CA CYS A 21 8.74 26.76 -14.30
C CYS A 21 9.72 27.16 -13.21
N VAL A 22 9.41 28.21 -12.46
CA VAL A 22 10.28 28.75 -11.40
C VAL A 22 9.42 29.11 -10.19
N LYS A 23 9.79 28.58 -9.01
CA LYS A 23 9.31 29.05 -7.71
C LYS A 23 10.52 29.32 -6.81
N PRO A 24 10.87 30.58 -6.53
CA PRO A 24 12.06 30.90 -5.76
C PRO A 24 11.92 30.60 -4.26
N ALA A 25 10.68 30.50 -3.76
CA ALA A 25 10.39 30.43 -2.32
C ALA A 25 10.40 29.02 -1.71
N THR A 26 10.40 27.95 -2.51
CA THR A 26 10.35 26.56 -2.01
C THR A 26 11.26 25.63 -2.81
N THR A 27 11.96 24.74 -2.11
CA THR A 27 12.86 23.73 -2.71
C THR A 27 12.14 22.45 -3.13
N ASN A 28 10.88 22.26 -2.71
CA ASN A 28 10.07 21.09 -3.04
C ASN A 28 8.61 21.49 -3.30
N PRO A 29 8.34 22.29 -4.35
CA PRO A 29 7.01 22.80 -4.64
C PRO A 29 6.03 21.68 -4.98
N ILE A 30 4.84 21.79 -4.42
CA ILE A 30 3.71 20.92 -4.72
C ILE A 30 3.15 21.25 -6.12
N GLY A 31 2.90 22.55 -6.38
CA GLY A 31 2.39 23.06 -7.66
C GLY A 31 3.49 23.45 -8.64
N TYR A 32 3.25 23.30 -9.94
CA TYR A 32 4.17 23.74 -10.99
C TYR A 32 3.75 25.11 -11.53
N PHE A 33 4.32 26.15 -10.92
CA PHE A 33 4.19 27.52 -11.41
C PHE A 33 4.66 27.59 -12.87
N GLY A 34 3.87 28.19 -13.76
CA GLY A 34 4.18 28.23 -15.18
C GLY A 34 3.54 27.08 -15.95
N THR A 35 4.24 25.97 -16.20
CA THR A 35 3.68 24.86 -16.99
C THR A 35 2.38 24.32 -16.40
N GLY A 36 2.33 23.97 -15.11
CA GLY A 36 1.10 23.48 -14.48
C GLY A 36 -0.06 24.48 -14.58
N LEU A 37 0.24 25.77 -14.38
CA LEU A 37 -0.76 26.84 -14.55
C LEU A 37 -1.32 26.90 -15.99
N LYS A 38 -0.50 26.73 -17.03
CA LYS A 38 -0.98 26.66 -18.42
C LYS A 38 -1.95 25.49 -18.62
N TYR A 39 -1.65 24.33 -18.04
CA TYR A 39 -2.56 23.17 -18.05
C TYR A 39 -3.87 23.48 -17.34
N ALA A 40 -3.81 24.10 -16.15
CA ALA A 40 -5.00 24.49 -15.40
C ALA A 40 -5.90 25.45 -16.19
N LEU A 41 -5.32 26.50 -16.81
CA LEU A 41 -6.06 27.45 -17.65
C LEU A 41 -6.70 26.77 -18.87
N ALA A 42 -5.97 25.89 -19.55
CA ALA A 42 -6.48 25.13 -20.69
C ALA A 42 -7.69 24.26 -20.29
N VAL A 43 -7.60 23.54 -19.17
CA VAL A 43 -8.68 22.70 -18.63
C VAL A 43 -9.89 23.55 -18.24
N LEU A 44 -9.68 24.66 -17.52
CA LEU A 44 -10.77 25.55 -17.09
C LEU A 44 -11.57 26.09 -18.28
N LEU A 45 -10.88 26.56 -19.32
CA LEU A 45 -11.53 27.05 -20.54
C LEU A 45 -12.21 25.94 -21.34
N ARG A 46 -11.62 24.74 -21.40
CA ARG A 46 -12.22 23.55 -22.05
C ARG A 46 -13.52 23.15 -21.37
N GLU A 47 -13.53 23.17 -20.04
CA GLU A 47 -14.68 22.86 -19.20
C GLU A 47 -15.64 24.06 -19.03
N LYS A 48 -15.47 25.11 -19.84
CA LYS A 48 -16.34 26.31 -19.89
C LYS A 48 -16.44 27.06 -18.55
N GLN A 49 -15.40 26.99 -17.73
CA GLN A 49 -15.26 27.81 -16.54
C GLN A 49 -14.74 29.19 -16.94
N LYS A 50 -15.25 30.24 -16.30
CA LYS A 50 -14.76 31.60 -16.49
C LYS A 50 -13.62 31.86 -15.52
N VAL A 51 -12.48 32.33 -16.05
CA VAL A 51 -11.27 32.57 -15.27
C VAL A 51 -10.82 34.02 -15.46
N THR A 52 -10.58 34.69 -14.34
CA THR A 52 -9.92 36.00 -14.29
C THR A 52 -8.68 35.87 -13.41
N MET A 53 -7.57 36.48 -13.82
CA MET A 53 -6.39 36.62 -12.98
C MET A 53 -6.15 38.10 -12.71
N TYR A 54 -5.74 38.46 -11.50
CA TYR A 54 -5.19 39.76 -11.17
C TYR A 54 -3.70 39.59 -10.89
N HIS A 55 -2.88 40.32 -11.63
CA HIS A 55 -1.45 40.49 -11.35
C HIS A 55 -1.28 41.84 -10.68
N GLY A 56 -1.16 41.84 -9.35
CA GLY A 56 -1.40 43.05 -8.57
C GLY A 56 -2.85 43.51 -8.72
N GLU A 57 -3.05 44.75 -9.17
CA GLU A 57 -4.36 45.31 -9.52
C GLU A 57 -4.71 45.15 -11.01
N MET A 58 -3.75 44.70 -11.83
CA MET A 58 -3.97 44.55 -13.27
C MET A 58 -4.84 43.34 -13.54
N ARG A 59 -6.03 43.57 -14.10
CA ARG A 59 -6.96 42.52 -14.51
C ARG A 59 -6.53 41.86 -15.82
N CYS A 60 -6.43 40.55 -15.80
CA CYS A 60 -6.21 39.67 -16.94
C CYS A 60 -7.42 38.77 -17.15
N THR A 61 -7.99 38.81 -18.35
CA THR A 61 -9.12 37.96 -18.77
C THR A 61 -8.63 36.90 -19.74
N PHE A 62 -9.18 35.69 -19.61
CA PHE A 62 -8.86 34.57 -20.48
C PHE A 62 -10.06 34.17 -21.33
N ASP A 63 -9.81 33.94 -22.61
CA ASP A 63 -10.82 33.42 -23.54
C ASP A 63 -10.15 32.48 -24.56
N THR A 64 -10.93 32.01 -25.54
CA THR A 64 -10.42 31.19 -26.65
C THR A 64 -10.71 31.83 -28.01
N LYS A 65 -9.89 31.49 -29.01
CA LYS A 65 -10.11 31.82 -30.42
C LYS A 65 -9.82 30.60 -31.29
N GLU A 66 -10.75 30.28 -32.18
CA GLU A 66 -10.55 29.22 -33.16
C GLU A 66 -9.50 29.63 -34.20
N ARG A 67 -8.57 28.71 -34.48
CA ARG A 67 -7.58 28.81 -35.56
C ARG A 67 -7.50 27.49 -36.30
N ASN A 68 -7.43 27.55 -37.61
CA ASN A 68 -7.18 26.38 -38.44
C ASN A 68 -5.67 26.14 -38.59
N VAL A 69 -5.20 24.95 -38.22
CA VAL A 69 -3.82 24.51 -38.41
C VAL A 69 -3.86 23.22 -39.22
N ARG A 70 -3.29 23.26 -40.44
CA ARG A 70 -3.29 22.12 -41.38
C ARG A 70 -4.68 21.51 -41.62
N GLY A 71 -5.71 22.38 -41.71
CA GLY A 71 -7.10 21.98 -41.97
C GLY A 71 -7.86 21.44 -40.75
N GLN A 72 -7.27 21.47 -39.56
CA GLN A 72 -7.94 21.10 -38.31
C GLN A 72 -8.18 22.36 -37.45
N PRO A 73 -9.39 22.55 -36.90
CA PRO A 73 -9.66 23.64 -35.98
C PRO A 73 -9.04 23.36 -34.61
N PHE A 74 -8.37 24.36 -34.05
CA PHE A 74 -7.84 24.37 -32.69
C PHE A 74 -8.32 25.62 -31.96
N SER A 75 -8.62 25.51 -30.67
CA SER A 75 -8.97 26.66 -29.84
C SER A 75 -7.73 27.15 -29.08
N VAL A 76 -7.15 28.26 -29.56
CA VAL A 76 -5.99 28.93 -28.95
C VAL A 76 -6.45 29.74 -27.75
N VAL A 77 -5.72 29.64 -26.64
CA VAL A 77 -5.99 30.43 -25.44
C VAL A 77 -5.50 31.86 -25.65
N ARG A 78 -6.28 32.85 -25.22
CA ARG A 78 -5.86 34.26 -25.24
C ARG A 78 -5.90 34.87 -23.85
N MET A 79 -5.01 35.82 -23.61
CA MET A 79 -4.99 36.67 -22.41
C MET A 79 -5.14 38.12 -22.86
N ASN A 80 -6.18 38.82 -22.40
CA ASN A 80 -6.49 40.20 -22.79
C ASN A 80 -6.53 40.39 -24.33
N GLY A 81 -7.06 39.39 -25.05
CA GLY A 81 -7.18 39.40 -26.51
C GLY A 81 -5.92 39.01 -27.28
N ALA A 82 -4.76 38.85 -26.63
CA ALA A 82 -3.52 38.39 -27.24
C ALA A 82 -3.36 36.87 -27.11
N ASP A 83 -2.90 36.21 -28.18
CA ASP A 83 -2.74 34.76 -28.21
C ASP A 83 -1.57 34.30 -27.33
N LEU A 84 -1.82 33.25 -26.53
CA LEU A 84 -0.83 32.53 -25.75
C LEU A 84 -0.25 31.35 -26.55
N PRO A 85 0.92 30.81 -26.18
CA PRO A 85 1.60 29.77 -26.97
C PRO A 85 1.01 28.35 -26.78
N PHE A 86 -0.28 28.24 -26.42
CA PHE A 86 -0.94 26.95 -26.16
C PHE A 86 -2.44 26.99 -26.47
N THR A 87 -3.03 25.80 -26.61
CA THR A 87 -4.45 25.58 -26.88
C THR A 87 -5.14 24.95 -25.68
N ILE A 88 -6.47 24.85 -25.72
CA ILE A 88 -7.23 24.10 -24.71
C ILE A 88 -7.00 22.59 -24.75
N ASP A 89 -6.27 22.07 -25.75
CA ASP A 89 -5.88 20.65 -25.82
C ASP A 89 -4.63 20.35 -24.97
N LEU A 90 -3.94 21.38 -24.48
CA LEU A 90 -2.89 21.21 -23.49
C LEU A 90 -3.51 20.55 -22.26
N GLY A 91 -2.92 19.45 -21.79
CA GLY A 91 -3.51 18.68 -20.70
C GLY A 91 -4.85 18.04 -21.06
N LYS A 92 -5.05 17.57 -22.29
CA LYS A 92 -6.29 16.85 -22.68
C LYS A 92 -6.67 15.67 -21.78
N ASN A 93 -5.71 15.11 -21.05
CA ASN A 93 -5.94 14.02 -20.10
C ASN A 93 -6.22 14.52 -18.66
N TRP A 94 -6.16 15.83 -18.42
CA TRP A 94 -6.48 16.42 -17.12
C TRP A 94 -7.98 16.62 -16.96
N ASP A 95 -8.48 16.21 -15.81
CA ASP A 95 -9.84 16.53 -15.37
C ASP A 95 -9.89 17.90 -14.68
N LEU A 96 -11.10 18.47 -14.56
CA LEU A 96 -11.32 19.76 -13.90
C LEU A 96 -10.76 19.82 -12.46
N TRP A 97 -10.83 18.71 -11.72
CA TRP A 97 -10.31 18.65 -10.35
C TRP A 97 -8.77 18.76 -10.30
N MET A 98 -8.07 18.37 -11.37
CA MET A 98 -6.62 18.52 -11.45
C MET A 98 -6.23 19.98 -11.66
N ALA A 99 -7.05 20.76 -12.39
CA ALA A 99 -6.89 22.21 -12.48
C ALA A 99 -7.13 22.89 -11.13
N TYR A 100 -8.18 22.48 -10.39
CA TYR A 100 -8.40 22.92 -9.01
C TYR A 100 -7.20 22.61 -8.13
N ARG A 101 -6.72 21.36 -8.15
CA ARG A 101 -5.55 20.90 -7.40
C ARG A 101 -4.34 21.78 -7.71
N GLU A 102 -4.09 22.09 -8.98
CA GLU A 102 -2.94 22.90 -9.39
C GLU A 102 -3.03 24.35 -8.88
N LEU A 103 -4.20 24.98 -8.95
CA LEU A 103 -4.39 26.33 -8.40
C LEU A 103 -4.21 26.34 -6.88
N TYR A 104 -4.83 25.37 -6.17
CA TYR A 104 -4.72 25.26 -4.73
C TYR A 104 -3.29 24.91 -4.28
N ALA A 105 -2.61 23.99 -4.97
CA ALA A 105 -1.23 23.62 -4.72
C ALA A 105 -0.28 24.80 -4.90
N ASN A 106 -0.48 25.59 -5.96
CA ASN A 106 0.30 26.80 -6.17
C ASN A 106 0.11 27.82 -5.06
N MET A 107 -1.06 27.80 -4.42
CA MET A 107 -1.41 28.66 -3.31
C MET A 107 -0.73 28.21 -2.01
N ILE A 108 -0.87 26.95 -1.61
CA ILE A 108 -0.27 26.45 -0.35
C ILE A 108 1.26 26.38 -0.34
N ASP A 109 1.89 26.47 -1.51
CA ASP A 109 3.36 26.58 -1.62
C ASP A 109 3.89 27.96 -1.18
N GLU A 110 3.01 28.96 -1.01
CA GLU A 110 3.35 30.31 -0.54
C GLU A 110 2.72 30.55 0.85
N ASP A 111 3.51 31.11 1.78
CA ASP A 111 3.00 31.48 3.10
C ASP A 111 1.89 32.55 2.99
N ASP A 112 0.92 32.52 3.92
CA ASP A 112 -0.22 33.46 4.04
C ASP A 112 -1.23 33.43 2.89
N ALA A 113 -1.20 32.42 2.02
CA ALA A 113 -2.08 32.39 0.87
C ALA A 113 -3.55 32.08 1.24
N ILE A 114 -4.50 32.67 0.51
CA ILE A 114 -5.92 32.71 0.89
C ILE A 114 -6.78 32.02 -0.18
N VAL A 115 -7.68 31.12 0.25
CA VAL A 115 -8.79 30.62 -0.58
C VAL A 115 -10.11 31.09 0.00
N ALA A 116 -10.98 31.63 -0.84
CA ALA A 116 -12.32 32.06 -0.44
C ALA A 116 -13.40 31.56 -1.40
N ASP A 117 -14.56 31.18 -0.84
CA ASP A 117 -15.81 31.10 -1.58
C ASP A 117 -16.43 32.51 -1.63
N GLY A 118 -16.11 33.24 -2.68
CA GLY A 118 -16.44 34.65 -2.83
C GLY A 118 -15.31 35.49 -3.39
N GLU A 119 -15.50 36.79 -3.36
CA GLU A 119 -14.54 37.77 -3.89
C GLU A 119 -13.46 38.09 -2.85
N LEU A 120 -12.19 38.05 -3.26
CA LEU A 120 -11.09 38.67 -2.53
C LEU A 120 -10.65 39.91 -3.29
N PRO A 121 -10.44 41.05 -2.61
CA PRO A 121 -9.94 42.24 -3.28
C PRO A 121 -8.55 41.95 -3.87
N PRO A 122 -8.29 42.34 -5.13
CA PRO A 122 -6.94 42.32 -5.69
C PRO A 122 -5.99 43.15 -4.82
N HIS A 123 -4.76 42.68 -4.66
CA HIS A 123 -3.72 43.36 -3.89
C HIS A 123 -2.49 43.51 -4.78
N THR A 124 -1.83 44.68 -4.74
CA THR A 124 -0.71 45.05 -5.62
C THR A 124 0.46 44.06 -5.58
N GLU A 125 0.69 43.42 -4.45
CA GLU A 125 1.75 42.44 -4.25
C GLU A 125 1.30 40.99 -4.51
N CYS A 126 0.05 40.76 -4.90
CA CYS A 126 -0.48 39.39 -4.98
C CYS A 126 -0.80 38.96 -6.42
N THR A 127 -0.87 37.65 -6.62
CA THR A 127 -1.60 37.06 -7.76
C THR A 127 -2.94 36.54 -7.28
N THR A 128 -4.04 36.99 -7.88
CA THR A 128 -5.38 36.51 -7.52
C THR A 128 -6.05 35.81 -8.70
N PHE A 129 -6.39 34.54 -8.56
CA PHE A 129 -7.21 33.82 -9.54
C PHE A 129 -8.66 33.76 -9.06
N VAL A 130 -9.58 34.20 -9.91
CA VAL A 130 -11.02 34.10 -9.70
C VAL A 130 -11.58 33.12 -10.73
N VAL A 131 -12.21 32.05 -10.25
CA VAL A 131 -12.82 31.01 -11.08
C VAL A 131 -14.32 30.95 -10.81
N GLU A 132 -15.11 31.10 -11.87
CA GLU A 132 -16.57 31.10 -11.85
C GLU A 132 -17.11 29.89 -12.64
N GLY A 133 -17.94 29.07 -11.99
CA GLY A 133 -18.72 28.00 -12.62
C GLY A 133 -19.07 26.86 -11.65
N ASP A 134 -20.30 26.35 -11.79
CA ASP A 134 -20.91 25.39 -10.85
C ASP A 134 -20.08 24.10 -10.68
N ALA A 135 -19.48 23.62 -11.77
CA ALA A 135 -18.66 22.39 -11.75
C ALA A 135 -17.38 22.58 -10.93
N PHE A 136 -16.75 23.76 -11.01
CA PHE A 136 -15.56 24.07 -10.23
C PHE A 136 -15.90 24.28 -8.75
N GLU A 137 -17.02 24.92 -8.44
CA GLU A 137 -17.52 25.07 -7.06
C GLU A 137 -17.85 23.72 -6.41
N ALA A 138 -18.42 22.78 -7.17
CA ALA A 138 -18.68 21.42 -6.68
C ALA A 138 -17.38 20.70 -6.29
N ILE A 139 -16.29 20.92 -7.03
CA ILE A 139 -14.96 20.37 -6.71
C ILE A 139 -14.40 21.02 -5.44
N TYR A 140 -14.50 22.34 -5.28
CA TYR A 140 -14.06 23.04 -4.07
C TYR A 140 -14.75 22.50 -2.81
N LYS A 141 -16.06 22.22 -2.88
CA LYS A 141 -16.83 21.58 -1.80
C LYS A 141 -16.33 20.17 -1.45
N GLN A 142 -15.63 19.51 -2.37
CA GLN A 142 -15.04 18.18 -2.21
C GLN A 142 -13.51 18.23 -2.07
N HIS A 143 -12.92 19.38 -1.71
CA HIS A 143 -11.46 19.52 -1.67
C HIS A 143 -10.77 18.52 -0.72
N ASN A 144 -11.43 18.08 0.35
CA ASN A 144 -10.92 17.05 1.27
C ASN A 144 -10.69 15.68 0.59
N THR A 145 -11.30 15.45 -0.57
CA THR A 145 -11.02 14.27 -1.40
C THR A 145 -9.79 14.44 -2.29
N ILE A 146 -9.24 15.65 -2.38
CA ILE A 146 -8.07 16.02 -3.20
C ILE A 146 -6.86 16.27 -2.30
N PHE A 147 -7.06 16.99 -1.19
CA PHE A 147 -6.06 17.27 -0.19
C PHE A 147 -6.46 16.58 1.11
N LEU A 148 -5.53 15.83 1.69
CA LEU A 148 -5.76 15.09 2.91
C LEU A 148 -5.72 16.06 4.09
N GLY A 149 -6.88 16.29 4.71
CA GLY A 149 -7.02 17.20 5.86
C GLY A 149 -7.01 16.51 7.23
N SER A 150 -7.11 15.18 7.26
CA SER A 150 -7.11 14.39 8.50
C SER A 150 -5.70 14.18 9.03
N SER A 151 -5.53 14.15 10.36
CA SER A 151 -4.32 13.60 10.99
C SER A 151 -4.21 12.09 10.74
N PRO A 152 -2.99 11.53 10.65
CA PRO A 152 -2.81 10.09 10.50
C PRO A 152 -3.27 9.36 11.76
N ALA A 153 -4.02 8.27 11.57
CA ALA A 153 -4.35 7.32 12.64
C ALA A 153 -3.13 6.44 12.96
N TYR A 154 -2.30 6.16 11.95
CA TYR A 154 -1.04 5.46 12.09
C TYR A 154 0.04 6.11 11.22
N GLU A 155 1.20 6.35 11.82
CA GLU A 155 2.41 6.80 11.13
C GLU A 155 3.41 5.64 11.06
N LEU A 156 3.73 5.19 9.86
CA LEU A 156 4.64 4.10 9.56
C LEU A 156 5.81 4.61 8.71
N GLU A 157 6.87 3.82 8.60
CA GLU A 157 8.03 4.17 7.77
C GLU A 157 7.61 4.36 6.30
N GLY A 158 7.59 5.60 5.83
CA GLY A 158 7.26 5.95 4.44
C GLY A 158 5.77 5.86 4.08
N LEU A 159 4.88 5.70 5.07
CA LEU A 159 3.44 5.56 4.90
C LEU A 159 2.67 6.12 6.10
N GLU A 160 1.66 6.92 5.83
CA GLU A 160 0.64 7.31 6.79
C GLU A 160 -0.70 6.65 6.43
N ILE A 161 -1.43 6.22 7.44
CA ILE A 161 -2.75 5.60 7.31
C ILE A 161 -3.75 6.48 8.06
N HIS A 162 -4.79 6.92 7.36
CA HIS A 162 -5.78 7.84 7.88
C HIS A 162 -7.14 7.16 7.97
N ASP A 163 -7.83 7.40 9.08
CA ASP A 163 -9.22 7.00 9.22
C ASP A 163 -10.08 7.84 8.29
N ASP A 164 -10.75 7.17 7.36
CA ASP A 164 -11.77 7.81 6.57
C ASP A 164 -12.80 6.77 6.11
N PRO A 165 -13.80 6.48 6.95
CA PRO A 165 -14.81 5.50 6.63
C PRO A 165 -15.61 5.90 5.39
N ASP A 166 -15.65 7.19 5.00
CA ASP A 166 -16.54 7.71 3.96
C ASP A 166 -15.82 8.15 2.68
N ALA A 167 -14.49 8.39 2.69
CA ALA A 167 -13.75 8.73 1.49
C ALA A 167 -13.38 7.47 0.69
N GLY A 168 -14.11 7.26 -0.39
CA GLY A 168 -13.93 6.14 -1.28
C GLY A 168 -12.51 5.99 -1.85
N GLY A 169 -11.73 5.09 -1.24
CA GLY A 169 -10.59 4.41 -1.86
C GLY A 169 -9.63 5.32 -2.62
N TRP A 170 -9.03 6.30 -1.96
CA TRP A 170 -8.04 7.18 -2.58
C TRP A 170 -6.63 6.85 -2.10
N LEU A 171 -5.65 7.03 -2.99
CA LEU A 171 -4.25 7.09 -2.61
C LEU A 171 -3.76 8.54 -2.66
N TYR A 172 -3.06 8.91 -1.61
CA TYR A 172 -2.41 10.20 -1.45
C TYR A 172 -0.89 10.02 -1.50
N TYR A 173 -0.20 11.06 -1.96
CA TYR A 173 1.23 11.19 -1.88
C TYR A 173 1.55 12.55 -1.30
N LYS A 174 2.23 12.58 -0.14
CA LYS A 174 2.54 13.80 0.62
C LYS A 174 1.30 14.71 0.79
N GLY A 175 0.17 14.10 1.15
CA GLY A 175 -1.10 14.77 1.45
C GLY A 175 -2.00 15.06 0.24
N ILE A 176 -1.64 14.63 -0.97
CA ILE A 176 -2.35 15.00 -2.20
C ILE A 176 -2.81 13.77 -2.95
N ARG A 177 -4.07 13.76 -3.39
CA ARG A 177 -4.64 12.66 -4.15
C ARG A 177 -3.89 12.48 -5.47
N VAL A 178 -3.42 11.25 -5.68
CA VAL A 178 -2.69 10.83 -6.87
C VAL A 178 -3.34 9.65 -7.59
N TYR A 179 -4.26 8.93 -6.96
CA TYR A 179 -4.94 7.79 -7.59
C TYR A 179 -6.28 7.43 -6.92
N LYS A 180 -7.19 6.84 -7.71
CA LYS A 180 -8.44 6.23 -7.26
C LYS A 180 -8.32 4.71 -7.28
N LEU A 181 -8.46 4.08 -6.13
CA LEU A 181 -8.49 2.63 -6.01
C LEU A 181 -9.76 2.06 -6.67
N ALA A 182 -9.60 0.90 -7.29
CA ALA A 182 -10.72 0.19 -7.92
C ALA A 182 -11.70 -0.40 -6.89
N LYS A 183 -11.23 -0.66 -5.67
CA LYS A 183 -12.02 -1.10 -4.52
C LYS A 183 -12.08 -0.01 -3.47
N ARG A 184 -13.14 -0.01 -2.68
CA ARG A 184 -13.19 0.79 -1.44
C ARG A 184 -12.05 0.33 -0.53
N ALA A 185 -11.35 1.26 0.07
CA ALA A 185 -10.36 0.95 1.10
C ALA A 185 -11.00 1.08 2.49
N MET A 186 -10.46 0.36 3.47
CA MET A 186 -10.78 0.56 4.88
C MET A 186 -10.18 1.87 5.40
N TYR A 187 -9.07 2.31 4.79
CA TYR A 187 -8.34 3.52 5.15
C TYR A 187 -7.93 4.33 3.93
N ASN A 188 -7.61 5.60 4.15
CA ASN A 188 -6.84 6.38 3.18
C ASN A 188 -5.34 6.17 3.40
N TYR A 189 -4.60 5.97 2.32
CA TYR A 189 -3.16 5.75 2.37
C TYR A 189 -2.43 6.97 1.83
N ASN A 190 -1.61 7.60 2.67
CA ASN A 190 -0.74 8.69 2.27
C ASN A 190 0.71 8.24 2.24
N ILE A 191 1.27 8.16 1.04
CA ILE A 191 2.63 7.67 0.85
C ILE A 191 3.57 8.85 1.06
N THR A 192 4.47 8.72 2.02
CA THR A 192 5.44 9.77 2.39
C THR A 192 6.84 9.46 1.86
N SER A 193 7.11 8.19 1.57
CA SER A 193 8.29 7.75 0.80
C SER A 193 8.21 8.17 -0.66
N ASP A 194 9.36 8.35 -1.30
CA ASP A 194 9.41 8.89 -2.65
C ASP A 194 8.66 8.03 -3.68
N LEU A 195 7.77 8.69 -4.42
CA LEU A 195 7.05 8.11 -5.55
C LEU A 195 7.33 8.90 -6.83
N LYS A 196 7.47 8.16 -7.93
CA LYS A 196 7.53 8.75 -9.26
C LYS A 196 6.12 9.06 -9.76
N LEU A 197 5.85 10.33 -10.02
CA LEU A 197 4.61 10.79 -10.63
C LEU A 197 4.79 11.06 -12.13
N THR A 198 3.68 11.04 -12.86
CA THR A 198 3.57 11.55 -14.22
C THR A 198 3.48 13.09 -14.23
N GLU A 199 3.46 13.69 -15.42
CA GLU A 199 3.30 15.15 -15.58
C GLU A 199 1.96 15.67 -15.02
N ASP A 200 0.88 14.90 -15.17
CA ASP A 200 -0.43 15.16 -14.56
C ASP A 200 -0.49 14.85 -13.05
N ARG A 201 0.67 14.55 -12.44
CA ARG A 201 0.85 14.27 -11.01
C ARG A 201 -0.03 13.12 -10.52
N THR A 202 -0.24 12.14 -11.38
CA THR A 202 -0.81 10.85 -11.00
C THR A 202 0.33 9.84 -10.81
N ILE A 203 0.05 8.73 -10.14
CA ILE A 203 1.05 7.69 -9.91
C ILE A 203 1.49 7.10 -11.26
N SER A 204 2.79 7.12 -11.55
CA SER A 204 3.31 6.56 -12.80
C SER A 204 3.24 5.03 -12.83
N THR A 205 3.46 4.38 -11.69
CA THR A 205 3.39 2.92 -11.53
C THR A 205 2.77 2.57 -10.18
N LEU A 206 1.61 1.92 -10.19
CA LEU A 206 0.90 1.54 -8.96
C LEU A 206 1.68 0.56 -8.09
N SER A 207 2.57 -0.24 -8.70
CA SER A 207 3.40 -1.20 -7.99
C SER A 207 4.23 -0.55 -6.88
N ASP A 208 4.82 0.63 -7.12
CA ASP A 208 5.64 1.32 -6.13
C ASP A 208 4.80 1.73 -4.90
N ALA A 209 3.59 2.23 -5.16
CA ALA A 209 2.66 2.58 -4.10
C ALA A 209 2.20 1.37 -3.29
N TYR A 210 1.90 0.25 -3.95
CA TYR A 210 1.47 -0.98 -3.28
C TYR A 210 2.62 -1.60 -2.48
N ILE A 211 3.85 -1.55 -3.00
CA ILE A 211 5.05 -1.98 -2.28
C ILE A 211 5.26 -1.11 -1.03
N ALA A 212 5.10 0.22 -1.13
CA ALA A 212 5.20 1.10 0.03
C ALA A 212 4.18 0.75 1.12
N ILE A 213 2.92 0.53 0.72
CA ILE A 213 1.85 0.10 1.62
C ILE A 213 2.17 -1.25 2.27
N ALA A 214 2.52 -2.26 1.47
CA ALA A 214 2.86 -3.60 1.96
C ALA A 214 4.06 -3.59 2.91
N LYS A 215 5.11 -2.81 2.60
CA LYS A 215 6.30 -2.65 3.46
C LYS A 215 5.94 -1.99 4.79
N GLY A 216 5.19 -0.88 4.76
CA GLY A 216 4.77 -0.17 5.97
C GLY A 216 3.99 -1.09 6.90
N ILE A 217 3.01 -1.82 6.36
CA ILE A 217 2.18 -2.76 7.13
C ILE A 217 3.00 -3.95 7.64
N ALA A 218 3.85 -4.56 6.80
CA ALA A 218 4.63 -5.74 7.20
C ALA A 218 5.63 -5.43 8.32
N LYS A 219 6.15 -4.19 8.38
CA LYS A 219 7.06 -3.71 9.42
C LYS A 219 6.35 -3.08 10.63
N CYS A 220 5.04 -2.92 10.57
CA CYS A 220 4.25 -2.30 11.62
C CYS A 220 4.36 -3.09 12.94
N ASP A 221 4.31 -2.39 14.07
CA ASP A 221 4.30 -2.96 15.41
C ASP A 221 2.90 -2.94 16.06
N GLN A 222 1.88 -2.43 15.35
CA GLN A 222 0.51 -2.28 15.85
C GLN A 222 -0.32 -3.55 15.59
N PRO A 223 -0.55 -4.40 16.60
CA PRO A 223 -1.13 -5.72 16.35
C PRO A 223 -2.60 -5.65 15.91
N ALA A 224 -3.35 -4.64 16.37
CA ALA A 224 -4.75 -4.47 16.02
C ALA A 224 -4.91 -4.13 14.53
N LEU A 225 -4.11 -3.18 14.04
CA LEU A 225 -4.09 -2.78 12.63
C LEU A 225 -3.71 -3.96 11.73
N ILE A 226 -2.61 -4.66 12.04
CA ILE A 226 -2.16 -5.80 11.24
C ILE A 226 -3.27 -6.86 11.13
N ARG A 227 -3.95 -7.19 12.24
CA ARG A 227 -5.05 -8.16 12.21
C ARG A 227 -6.20 -7.70 11.31
N GLN A 228 -6.60 -6.43 11.39
CA GLN A 228 -7.66 -5.87 10.55
C GLN A 228 -7.30 -5.95 9.07
N LEU A 229 -6.09 -5.53 8.69
CA LEU A 229 -5.64 -5.52 7.30
C LEU A 229 -5.47 -6.94 6.72
N LEU A 230 -4.89 -7.87 7.50
CA LEU A 230 -4.71 -9.25 7.05
C LEU A 230 -6.03 -10.04 6.90
N GLN A 231 -7.10 -9.60 7.58
CA GLN A 231 -8.41 -10.23 7.54
C GLN A 231 -9.45 -9.45 6.73
N ALA A 232 -9.01 -8.41 6.00
CA ALA A 232 -9.90 -7.61 5.18
C ALA A 232 -10.66 -8.48 4.17
N ASP A 233 -11.98 -8.25 4.08
CA ASP A 233 -12.83 -9.01 3.16
C ASP A 233 -12.59 -8.59 1.69
N GLN A 234 -13.03 -9.43 0.75
CA GLN A 234 -12.76 -9.25 -0.68
C GLN A 234 -13.34 -7.96 -1.29
N ARG A 235 -14.23 -7.24 -0.61
CA ARG A 235 -14.79 -5.96 -1.06
C ARG A 235 -13.81 -4.80 -0.82
N HIS A 236 -12.85 -4.99 0.08
CA HIS A 236 -11.90 -3.97 0.46
C HIS A 236 -10.59 -4.07 -0.34
N PHE A 237 -9.93 -2.93 -0.56
CA PHE A 237 -8.64 -2.82 -1.23
C PHE A 237 -7.56 -3.66 -0.54
N GLU A 238 -7.59 -3.72 0.77
CA GLU A 238 -6.64 -4.40 1.65
C GLU A 238 -6.54 -5.89 1.33
N SER A 239 -7.64 -6.51 0.88
CA SER A 239 -7.65 -7.91 0.40
C SER A 239 -6.82 -8.15 -0.86
N THR A 240 -6.41 -7.10 -1.57
CA THR A 240 -5.62 -7.14 -2.79
C THR A 240 -4.14 -6.81 -2.56
N ILE A 241 -3.75 -6.47 -1.33
CA ILE A 241 -2.37 -6.18 -1.00
C ILE A 241 -1.55 -7.48 -1.12
N ASP A 242 -0.59 -7.45 -2.02
CA ASP A 242 0.43 -8.49 -2.11
C ASP A 242 1.56 -8.16 -1.12
N TYR A 243 1.79 -9.02 -0.14
CA TYR A 243 2.91 -8.91 0.79
C TYR A 243 4.15 -9.69 0.32
N HIS A 244 4.01 -10.57 -0.68
CA HIS A 244 5.07 -11.47 -1.15
C HIS A 244 6.04 -10.80 -2.13
N TRP A 245 6.38 -9.53 -1.87
CA TRP A 245 7.42 -8.84 -2.62
C TRP A 245 8.80 -9.16 -2.05
N TRP A 246 9.78 -9.35 -2.94
CA TRP A 246 11.17 -9.66 -2.58
C TRP A 246 11.84 -8.62 -1.66
N SER A 247 11.36 -7.37 -1.70
CA SER A 247 11.92 -6.27 -0.90
C SER A 247 11.21 -6.04 0.44
N VAL A 248 10.12 -6.76 0.72
CA VAL A 248 9.39 -6.69 2.00
C VAL A 248 10.05 -7.64 2.99
N LYS A 249 10.43 -7.14 4.17
CA LYS A 249 10.86 -7.94 5.32
C LYS A 249 9.87 -7.70 6.47
N PRO A 250 9.13 -8.71 6.93
CA PRO A 250 8.16 -8.57 7.99
C PRO A 250 8.84 -8.35 9.34
N GLY A 251 8.24 -7.50 10.17
CA GLY A 251 8.61 -7.31 11.56
C GLY A 251 8.16 -8.47 12.44
N GLU A 252 8.66 -8.50 13.66
CA GLU A 252 8.37 -9.58 14.61
C GLU A 252 6.86 -9.71 14.92
N VAL A 253 6.18 -8.58 15.15
CA VAL A 253 4.73 -8.55 15.46
C VAL A 253 3.92 -9.14 14.31
N PHE A 254 4.26 -8.80 13.06
CA PHE A 254 3.62 -9.35 11.88
C PHE A 254 3.78 -10.87 11.82
N ASN A 255 5.01 -11.37 11.99
CA ASN A 255 5.31 -12.80 11.97
C ASN A 255 4.56 -13.56 13.07
N GLN A 256 4.52 -13.04 14.30
CA GLN A 256 3.79 -13.65 15.41
C GLN A 256 2.28 -13.78 15.10
N ILE A 257 1.68 -12.75 14.48
CA ILE A 257 0.26 -12.79 14.08
C ILE A 257 0.03 -13.83 12.99
N VAL A 258 0.86 -13.84 11.95
CA VAL A 258 0.74 -14.82 10.85
C VAL A 258 0.93 -16.24 11.34
N ALA A 259 1.94 -16.50 12.18
CA ALA A 259 2.17 -17.81 12.81
C ALA A 259 0.96 -18.28 13.64
N ARG A 260 0.34 -17.36 14.40
CA ARG A 260 -0.90 -17.65 15.15
C ARG A 260 -2.07 -17.97 14.22
N TYR A 261 -2.21 -17.27 13.10
CA TYR A 261 -3.29 -17.55 12.14
C TYR A 261 -3.09 -18.88 11.41
N ILE A 262 -1.83 -19.23 11.07
CA ILE A 262 -1.49 -20.55 10.52
C ILE A 262 -1.86 -21.66 11.53
N SER A 263 -1.43 -21.54 12.78
CA SER A 263 -1.66 -22.59 13.80
C SER A 263 -3.14 -22.74 14.21
N SER A 264 -3.91 -21.66 14.18
CA SER A 264 -5.36 -21.69 14.49
C SER A 264 -6.26 -22.01 13.29
N GLY A 265 -5.71 -22.09 12.07
CA GLY A 265 -6.52 -22.25 10.86
C GLY A 265 -7.40 -21.03 10.53
N THR A 266 -7.09 -19.86 11.10
CA THR A 266 -7.80 -18.61 10.79
C THR A 266 -7.60 -18.26 9.32
N SER A 267 -8.63 -17.79 8.63
CA SER A 267 -8.51 -17.26 7.27
C SER A 267 -7.91 -15.85 7.30
N PHE A 268 -6.94 -15.60 6.42
CA PHE A 268 -6.24 -14.32 6.26
C PHE A 268 -5.56 -14.27 4.88
N SER A 269 -4.94 -13.13 4.55
CA SER A 269 -4.21 -12.90 3.30
C SER A 269 -3.25 -14.05 2.95
N SER A 270 -3.41 -14.61 1.75
CA SER A 270 -2.53 -15.65 1.23
C SER A 270 -1.12 -15.13 0.95
N SER A 271 -0.98 -13.89 0.47
CA SER A 271 0.34 -13.30 0.21
C SER A 271 1.14 -13.06 1.51
N ALA A 272 0.46 -12.73 2.62
CA ALA A 272 1.09 -12.65 3.94
C ALA A 272 1.57 -14.04 4.43
N ARG A 273 0.81 -15.10 4.11
CA ARG A 273 1.21 -16.47 4.41
C ARG A 273 2.46 -16.87 3.61
N GLU A 274 2.51 -16.55 2.32
CA GLU A 274 3.69 -16.83 1.50
C GLU A 274 4.91 -16.01 1.95
N LEU A 275 4.72 -14.74 2.32
CA LEU A 275 5.77 -13.92 2.92
C LEU A 275 6.36 -14.59 4.18
N TYR A 276 5.50 -15.07 5.08
CA TYR A 276 5.94 -15.75 6.29
C TYR A 276 6.72 -17.03 5.97
N ARG A 277 6.22 -17.88 5.06
CA ARG A 277 6.88 -19.14 4.67
C ARG A 277 8.24 -18.92 4.03
N ARG A 278 8.36 -17.90 3.18
CA ARG A 278 9.63 -17.52 2.54
C ARG A 278 10.69 -17.19 3.60
N ASP A 279 10.30 -16.51 4.67
CA ASP A 279 11.21 -16.05 5.72
C ASP A 279 11.38 -17.08 6.86
N HIS A 280 10.49 -18.07 6.96
CA HIS A 280 10.52 -19.18 7.92
C HIS A 280 10.32 -20.53 7.19
N PRO A 281 11.22 -20.88 6.25
CA PRO A 281 11.08 -22.11 5.46
C PRO A 281 11.10 -23.37 6.33
N GLU A 282 11.67 -23.29 7.54
CA GLU A 282 11.63 -24.38 8.51
C GLU A 282 10.22 -24.68 9.03
N ASP A 283 9.29 -23.73 8.97
CA ASP A 283 7.92 -23.86 9.49
C ASP A 283 6.92 -24.41 8.47
N GLU A 284 7.33 -24.61 7.21
CA GLU A 284 6.49 -25.32 6.26
C GLU A 284 6.21 -26.75 6.74
N LEU A 285 4.93 -27.15 6.70
CA LEU A 285 4.54 -28.51 7.00
C LEU A 285 5.13 -29.41 5.91
N PRO A 286 5.99 -30.37 6.27
CA PRO A 286 6.58 -31.26 5.29
C PRO A 286 5.50 -32.04 4.52
N ASN A 287 5.73 -32.28 3.22
CA ASN A 287 4.84 -33.09 2.39
C ASN A 287 4.65 -34.48 3.00
N VAL A 288 3.44 -34.80 3.44
CA VAL A 288 3.15 -36.07 4.11
C VAL A 288 3.02 -37.19 3.08
N ILE A 289 3.78 -38.25 3.30
CA ILE A 289 3.68 -39.50 2.55
C ILE A 289 2.46 -40.26 3.04
N GLN A 290 1.62 -40.69 2.11
CA GLN A 290 0.50 -41.58 2.42
C GLN A 290 1.02 -42.87 3.05
N MET A 291 0.58 -43.19 4.27
CA MET A 291 1.12 -44.29 5.06
C MET A 291 1.06 -45.63 4.31
N GLU A 292 0.06 -45.82 3.46
CA GLU A 292 -0.16 -47.02 2.65
C GLU A 292 0.99 -47.30 1.68
N THR A 293 1.67 -46.25 1.21
CA THR A 293 2.80 -46.32 0.28
C THR A 293 4.11 -46.73 0.98
N ILE A 294 4.14 -46.70 2.31
CA ILE A 294 5.30 -47.10 3.10
C ILE A 294 5.31 -48.64 3.22
N PRO A 295 6.47 -49.30 2.98
CA PRO A 295 6.62 -50.74 3.16
C PRO A 295 6.05 -51.24 4.48
N MET A 296 5.33 -52.38 4.43
CA MET A 296 4.62 -52.91 5.60
C MET A 296 5.55 -53.18 6.79
N GLU A 297 6.79 -53.61 6.55
CA GLU A 297 7.79 -53.82 7.61
C GLU A 297 8.12 -52.53 8.36
N GLN A 298 8.35 -51.44 7.64
CA GLN A 298 8.65 -50.12 8.20
C GLN A 298 7.47 -49.58 9.02
N ARG A 299 6.24 -49.74 8.49
CA ARG A 299 5.02 -49.39 9.25
C ARG A 299 4.89 -50.21 10.53
N ARG A 300 5.17 -51.51 10.49
CA ARG A 300 5.14 -52.39 11.67
C ARG A 300 6.15 -51.94 12.74
N LYS A 301 7.35 -51.49 12.34
CA LYS A 301 8.35 -50.94 13.28
C LYS A 301 7.81 -49.69 14.00
N LEU A 302 7.24 -48.74 13.24
CA LEU A 302 6.63 -47.54 13.83
C LEU A 302 5.48 -47.88 14.78
N TRP A 303 4.61 -48.82 14.39
CA TRP A 303 3.50 -49.26 15.26
C TRP A 303 3.96 -50.02 16.50
N ALA A 304 5.01 -50.83 16.39
CA ALA A 304 5.64 -51.47 17.53
C ALA A 304 6.20 -50.44 18.51
N ALA A 305 6.84 -49.39 18.01
CA ALA A 305 7.35 -48.28 18.82
C ALA A 305 6.22 -47.55 19.59
N LEU A 306 5.09 -47.25 18.93
CA LEU A 306 3.93 -46.65 19.61
C LEU A 306 3.29 -47.59 20.64
N MET A 307 3.19 -48.89 20.32
CA MET A 307 2.66 -49.89 21.26
C MET A 307 3.57 -50.07 22.48
N PHE A 308 4.88 -49.98 22.32
CA PHE A 308 5.84 -50.03 23.42
C PHE A 308 5.55 -48.94 24.46
N TRP A 309 5.38 -47.69 24.01
CA TRP A 309 5.02 -46.58 24.89
C TRP A 309 3.63 -46.76 25.51
N GLY A 310 2.67 -47.29 24.76
CA GLY A 310 1.35 -47.64 25.29
C GLY A 310 1.42 -48.63 26.46
N LYS A 311 2.32 -49.62 26.41
CA LYS A 311 2.55 -50.57 27.53
C LYS A 311 3.15 -49.90 28.77
N LEU A 312 3.87 -48.80 28.59
CA LEU A 312 4.41 -47.98 29.68
C LEU A 312 3.44 -46.90 30.17
N GLY A 313 2.18 -46.93 29.70
CA GLY A 313 1.14 -45.97 30.09
C GLY A 313 1.17 -44.65 29.31
N ILE A 314 2.03 -44.52 28.29
CA ILE A 314 2.14 -43.31 27.46
C ILE A 314 1.45 -43.55 26.13
N SER A 315 0.23 -43.01 25.99
CA SER A 315 -0.55 -43.13 24.75
C SER A 315 -0.21 -41.99 23.78
N ILE A 316 0.52 -42.32 22.70
CA ILE A 316 0.83 -41.39 21.60
C ILE A 316 -0.16 -41.64 20.46
N PRO A 317 -1.09 -40.71 20.16
CA PRO A 317 -2.10 -40.91 19.12
C PRO A 317 -1.47 -41.04 17.73
N LYS A 318 -1.83 -42.09 16.98
CA LYS A 318 -1.34 -42.30 15.60
C LYS A 318 -1.63 -41.13 14.68
N ALA A 319 -2.77 -40.43 14.87
CA ALA A 319 -3.17 -39.27 14.08
C ALA A 319 -2.22 -38.07 14.21
N LEU A 320 -1.35 -38.06 15.22
CA LEU A 320 -0.32 -37.04 15.37
C LEU A 320 0.97 -37.37 14.60
N ILE A 321 1.15 -38.61 14.13
CA ILE A 321 2.37 -39.04 13.46
C ILE A 321 2.22 -38.97 11.95
N HIS A 322 3.10 -38.21 11.31
CA HIS A 322 3.22 -38.10 9.86
C HIS A 322 4.61 -38.54 9.43
N VAL A 323 4.71 -39.17 8.26
CA VAL A 323 5.99 -39.51 7.64
C VAL A 323 6.16 -38.63 6.42
N THR A 324 7.37 -38.14 6.17
CA THR A 324 7.64 -37.17 5.12
C THR A 324 9.03 -37.35 4.52
N ASP A 325 9.20 -36.95 3.25
CA ASP A 325 10.52 -36.81 2.61
C ASP A 325 11.03 -35.35 2.69
N GLY A 326 10.22 -34.42 3.22
CA GLY A 326 10.47 -32.97 3.20
C GLY A 326 11.28 -32.39 4.36
N LEU A 327 11.92 -33.22 5.20
CA LEU A 327 12.66 -32.74 6.38
C LEU A 327 14.16 -32.46 6.12
N GLY A 328 14.63 -32.64 4.88
CA GLY A 328 16.04 -32.50 4.53
C GLY A 328 16.91 -33.47 5.35
N GLN A 329 17.91 -32.96 6.06
CA GLN A 329 18.80 -33.76 6.92
C GLN A 329 18.21 -34.07 8.32
N LYS A 330 17.09 -33.44 8.69
CA LYS A 330 16.49 -33.65 10.02
C LYS A 330 15.76 -35.01 10.06
N LYS A 331 15.90 -35.70 11.18
CA LYS A 331 15.31 -37.04 11.41
C LYS A 331 13.84 -36.97 11.78
N GLY A 332 13.46 -35.93 12.51
CA GLY A 332 12.07 -35.61 12.80
C GLY A 332 11.94 -34.18 13.34
N LYS A 333 10.71 -33.64 13.27
CA LYS A 333 10.36 -32.33 13.81
C LYS A 333 8.94 -32.38 14.37
N ALA A 334 8.73 -31.74 15.52
CA ALA A 334 7.40 -31.46 16.04
C ALA A 334 6.93 -30.11 15.46
N ILE A 335 5.76 -30.09 14.82
CA ILE A 335 5.17 -28.87 14.22
C ILE A 335 3.69 -28.85 14.59
N SER A 336 3.24 -27.79 15.27
CA SER A 336 1.84 -27.57 15.63
C SER A 336 1.18 -28.77 16.35
N GLY A 337 1.92 -29.43 17.25
CA GLY A 337 1.42 -30.60 18.00
C GLY A 337 1.43 -31.92 17.22
N HIS A 338 1.87 -31.91 15.97
CA HIS A 338 2.09 -33.10 15.16
C HIS A 338 3.59 -33.44 15.08
N ILE A 339 3.88 -34.72 14.88
CA ILE A 339 5.22 -35.28 14.78
C ILE A 339 5.45 -35.67 13.32
N TYR A 340 6.43 -35.05 12.69
CA TYR A 340 6.87 -35.38 11.35
C TYR A 340 8.17 -36.18 11.45
N LEU A 341 8.16 -37.40 10.93
CA LEU A 341 9.32 -38.27 10.85
C LEU A 341 9.84 -38.31 9.42
N SER A 342 11.15 -38.21 9.24
CA SER A 342 11.74 -38.44 7.93
C SER A 342 11.60 -39.91 7.56
N LYS A 343 11.27 -40.22 6.31
CA LYS A 343 11.07 -41.60 5.84
C LYS A 343 12.25 -42.52 6.19
N PHE A 344 13.48 -42.01 6.11
CA PHE A 344 14.68 -42.78 6.42
C PHE A 344 14.74 -43.26 7.88
N VAL A 345 14.07 -42.56 8.81
CA VAL A 345 14.01 -42.99 10.22
C VAL A 345 13.38 -44.37 10.34
N LEU A 346 12.47 -44.73 9.44
CA LEU A 346 11.82 -46.04 9.46
C LEU A 346 12.75 -47.19 9.03
N GLU A 347 13.90 -46.88 8.44
CA GLU A 347 14.96 -47.84 8.13
C GLU A 347 15.88 -48.09 9.33
N MET A 348 15.85 -47.21 10.33
CA MET A 348 16.63 -47.36 11.55
C MET A 348 16.04 -48.45 12.47
N ASP A 349 16.80 -48.80 13.50
CA ASP A 349 16.36 -49.82 14.45
C ASP A 349 15.16 -49.33 15.30
N MET A 350 14.38 -50.28 15.80
CA MET A 350 13.14 -49.99 16.51
C MET A 350 13.37 -49.17 17.79
N ARG A 351 14.53 -49.32 18.47
CA ARG A 351 14.83 -48.55 19.69
C ARG A 351 15.03 -47.08 19.34
N TYR A 352 15.72 -46.80 18.23
CA TYR A 352 15.90 -45.44 17.74
C TYR A 352 14.57 -44.76 17.42
N ILE A 353 13.69 -45.43 16.66
CA ILE A 353 12.36 -44.91 16.31
C ILE A 353 11.56 -44.62 17.58
N THR A 354 11.58 -45.56 18.53
CA THR A 354 10.89 -45.45 19.82
C THR A 354 11.34 -44.23 20.62
N GLY A 355 12.66 -44.03 20.76
CA GLY A 355 13.21 -42.87 21.46
C GLY A 355 12.91 -41.55 20.77
N LEU A 356 13.04 -41.49 19.44
CA LEU A 356 12.78 -40.26 18.68
C LEU A 356 11.30 -39.84 18.73
N VAL A 357 10.37 -40.78 18.55
CA VAL A 357 8.93 -40.49 18.60
C VAL A 357 8.53 -39.96 19.97
N TYR A 358 9.05 -40.56 21.05
CA TYR A 358 8.78 -40.07 22.39
C TYR A 358 9.34 -38.68 22.63
N LYS A 359 10.60 -38.44 22.24
CA LYS A 359 11.24 -37.12 22.35
C LYS A 359 10.38 -36.04 21.69
N LEU A 360 9.99 -36.27 20.43
CA LEU A 360 9.17 -35.32 19.67
C LEU A 360 7.77 -35.16 20.28
N TYR A 361 7.20 -36.22 20.85
CA TYR A 361 5.92 -36.15 21.55
C TYR A 361 5.99 -35.33 22.83
N ALA A 362 7.03 -35.53 23.65
CA ALA A 362 7.28 -34.73 24.85
C ALA A 362 7.46 -33.24 24.49
N ASP A 363 8.14 -32.93 23.39
CA ASP A 363 8.28 -31.55 22.90
C ASP A 363 6.92 -30.92 22.53
N THR A 364 5.91 -31.71 22.17
CA THR A 364 4.53 -31.21 21.91
C THR A 364 3.66 -31.06 23.16
N LYS A 365 4.09 -31.58 24.32
CA LYS A 365 3.31 -31.64 25.57
C LYS A 365 4.19 -31.27 26.76
N PRO A 366 4.36 -29.96 27.06
CA PRO A 366 5.29 -29.48 28.09
C PRO A 366 4.98 -29.98 29.52
N GLU A 367 3.80 -30.55 29.77
CA GLU A 367 3.38 -31.11 31.06
C GLU A 367 3.82 -32.57 31.27
N ILE A 368 4.24 -33.28 30.22
CA ILE A 368 4.79 -34.62 30.33
C ILE A 368 6.28 -34.46 30.67
N GLY A 369 6.65 -34.69 31.93
CA GLY A 369 8.01 -34.52 32.42
C GLY A 369 9.08 -35.14 31.50
N LYS A 370 10.19 -34.42 31.31
CA LYS A 370 11.32 -34.84 30.48
C LYS A 370 11.96 -36.10 31.05
N VAL A 371 11.44 -37.28 30.74
CA VAL A 371 12.20 -38.53 30.88
C VAL A 371 13.38 -38.39 29.93
N LYS A 372 14.61 -38.32 30.46
CA LYS A 372 15.80 -38.22 29.62
C LYS A 372 15.90 -39.51 28.81
N VAL A 373 15.98 -39.37 27.50
CA VAL A 373 16.14 -40.51 26.57
C VAL A 373 17.40 -41.32 26.91
N GLU A 374 18.41 -40.67 27.49
CA GLU A 374 19.65 -41.25 28.01
C GLU A 374 19.40 -42.28 29.13
N ASP A 375 18.38 -42.08 29.97
CA ASP A 375 18.08 -42.96 31.11
C ASP A 375 17.30 -44.24 30.70
N LEU A 376 16.84 -44.29 29.45
CA LEU A 376 16.12 -45.45 28.86
C LEU A 376 17.03 -46.31 27.97
N LEU A 377 18.24 -45.82 27.67
CA LEU A 377 19.30 -46.61 27.07
C LEU A 377 20.01 -47.35 28.22
N ILE A 378 19.39 -48.42 28.71
CA ILE A 378 20.12 -49.39 29.53
C ILE A 378 21.18 -50.01 28.62
N ASP A 379 22.45 -49.81 28.98
CA ASP A 379 23.62 -50.43 28.36
C ASP A 379 23.39 -51.94 28.18
N THR A 380 23.66 -52.43 26.96
CA THR A 380 23.82 -53.87 26.68
C THR A 380 25.07 -54.43 27.31
#